data_AF-A0A2M8PJE7-F1
#
_entry.id   AF-A0A2M8PJE7-F1
#
_cell.length_a   1.000
_cell.length_b   1.000
_cell.length_c   1.000
_cell.angle_alpha   90.00
_cell.angle_beta   90.00
_cell.angle_gamma   90.00
#
_symmetry.space_group_name_H-M   'P 1'
#
loop_
_entity.id
_entity.type
_entity.pdbx_description
1 polymer ?
#
loop_
_entity_poly.entity_id
_entity_poly.type
_entity_poly.pdbx_seq_one_letter_code
_entity_poly.pdbx_strand_id
1 'polypeptide(L)'
;MQYAQNYINQQRARCQGDFASVPGSSERGKATYELACIGANTSTSSSIVFFEKGDSVALIAHQTSADDMDVAMDVRDKVANHIQ
;
A
#
# COMPACT_ATOMS: atom_id res chain seq x y z
N MET A 1 4.57 12.81 -3.16
CA MET A 1 3.20 12.33 -3.41
C MET A 1 2.34 12.54 -2.16
N GLN A 2 1.67 13.69 -2.02
CA GLN A 2 0.91 14.03 -0.80
C GLN A 2 -0.27 13.09 -0.52
N TYR A 3 -0.93 12.60 -1.57
CA TYR A 3 -2.05 11.67 -1.49
C TYR A 3 -1.68 10.31 -0.88
N ALA A 4 -0.45 9.82 -1.11
CA ALA A 4 0.04 8.58 -0.51
C ALA A 4 0.07 8.69 1.01
N GLN A 5 0.61 9.80 1.54
CA GLN A 5 0.66 10.02 2.98
C GLN A 5 -0.73 10.16 3.59
N ASN A 6 -1.66 10.85 2.90
CA ASN A 6 -3.05 10.98 3.36
C ASN A 6 -3.74 9.62 3.45
N TYR A 7 -3.58 8.75 2.44
CA TYR A 7 -4.13 7.40 2.46
C TYR A 7 -3.54 6.57 3.61
N ILE A 8 -2.21 6.58 3.76
CA ILE A 8 -1.51 5.85 4.84
C ILE A 8 -1.99 6.30 6.21
N ASN A 9 -2.16 7.61 6.42
CA ASN A 9 -2.67 8.16 7.68
C ASN A 9 -4.12 7.72 7.96
N GLN A 10 -4.96 7.61 6.93
CA GLN A 10 -6.31 7.06 7.09
C GLN A 10 -6.31 5.58 7.45
N GLN A 11 -5.40 4.79 6.87
CA GLN A 11 -5.24 3.37 7.23
C GLN A 11 -4.73 3.22 8.67
N ARG A 12 -3.75 4.03 9.09
CA ARG A 12 -3.29 4.09 10.48
C ARG A 12 -4.44 4.39 11.44
N ALA A 13 -5.28 5.37 11.13
CA ALA A 13 -6.40 5.76 11.99
C ALA A 13 -7.49 4.66 12.13
N ARG A 14 -7.61 3.76 11.15
CA ARG A 14 -8.54 2.63 11.16
C ARG A 14 -7.97 1.38 11.84
N CYS A 15 -6.65 1.31 11.97
CA CYS A 15 -5.99 0.18 12.60
C CYS A 15 -6.19 0.22 14.11
N GLN A 16 -6.90 -0.78 14.64
CA GLN A 16 -7.08 -0.97 16.09
C GLN A 16 -5.94 -1.82 16.66
N GLY A 17 -4.69 -1.40 16.44
CA GLY A 17 -3.51 -2.17 16.83
C GLY A 17 -2.21 -1.53 16.34
N ASP A 18 -1.17 -2.36 16.23
CA ASP A 18 0.15 -1.91 15.80
C ASP A 18 0.17 -1.73 14.28
N PHE A 19 0.35 -0.47 13.87
CA PHE A 19 0.39 -0.09 12.47
C PHE A 19 1.82 0.15 12.01
N ALA A 20 2.23 -0.52 10.94
CA ALA A 20 3.48 -0.29 10.23
C ALA A 20 3.23 0.16 8.79
N SER A 21 4.08 1.05 8.30
CA SER A 21 4.12 1.45 6.89
C SER A 21 5.56 1.49 6.42
N VAL A 22 5.88 0.77 5.35
CA VAL A 22 7.22 0.69 4.77
C VAL A 22 7.15 1.20 3.33
N PRO A 23 7.92 2.24 2.97
CA PRO A 23 8.01 2.67 1.58
C PRO A 23 8.78 1.63 0.75
N GLY A 24 8.31 1.40 -0.47
CA GLY A 24 8.97 0.55 -1.46
C GLY A 24 9.70 1.37 -2.53
N SER A 25 9.63 0.91 -3.77
CA SER A 25 10.15 1.63 -4.94
C SER A 25 9.41 2.95 -5.16
N SER A 26 10.16 3.97 -5.60
CA SER A 26 9.61 5.26 -6.02
C SER A 26 10.30 5.70 -7.29
N GLU A 27 9.50 5.97 -8.32
CA GLU A 27 9.93 6.54 -9.59
C GLU A 27 8.99 7.67 -10.01
N ARG A 28 9.27 8.32 -11.15
CA ARG A 28 8.51 9.51 -11.55
C ARG A 28 7.03 9.13 -11.76
N GLY A 29 6.16 9.71 -10.94
CA GLY A 29 4.71 9.47 -11.02
C GLY A 29 4.28 8.12 -10.47
N LYS A 30 5.13 7.36 -9.76
CA LYS A 30 4.73 6.08 -9.14
C LYS A 30 5.51 5.83 -7.86
N ALA A 31 4.85 5.35 -6.81
CA ALA A 31 5.55 4.75 -5.68
C ALA A 31 4.73 3.64 -5.02
N THR A 32 5.44 2.75 -4.35
CA THR A 32 4.87 1.59 -3.69
C THR A 32 5.00 1.68 -2.17
N TYR A 33 4.07 1.07 -1.45
CA TYR A 33 4.06 1.02 0.01
C TYR A 33 3.49 -0.29 0.51
N GLU A 34 4.10 -0.78 1.58
CA GLU A 34 3.60 -1.92 2.36
C GLU A 34 3.02 -1.42 3.67
N LEU A 35 1.79 -1.81 3.96
CA LEU A 35 1.11 -1.51 5.21
C LEU A 35 0.83 -2.80 5.95
N ALA A 36 1.03 -2.78 7.26
CA ALA A 36 0.58 -3.85 8.14
C ALA A 36 -0.21 -3.25 9.30
N CYS A 37 -1.32 -3.89 9.64
CA CYS A 37 -2.08 -3.59 10.85
C CYS A 37 -2.22 -4.89 11.65
N ILE A 38 -1.60 -4.94 12.82
CA ILE A 38 -1.63 -6.10 13.72
C ILE A 38 -2.58 -5.78 14.87
N GLY A 39 -3.81 -6.29 14.78
CA GLY A 39 -4.86 -6.10 15.80
C GLY A 39 -5.14 -7.38 16.58
N ALA A 40 -5.79 -7.26 17.73
CA ALA A 40 -6.11 -8.40 18.59
C ALA A 40 -7.04 -9.45 17.94
N ASN A 41 -7.93 -9.01 17.04
CA ASN A 41 -8.93 -9.87 16.40
C ASN A 41 -8.64 -10.13 14.91
N THR A 42 -7.87 -9.26 14.27
CA THR A 42 -7.59 -9.34 12.84
C THR A 42 -6.28 -8.64 12.56
N SER A 43 -5.39 -9.35 11.85
CA SER A 43 -4.16 -8.81 11.33
C SER A 43 -4.23 -8.79 9.82
N THR A 44 -3.95 -7.64 9.23
CA THR A 44 -4.01 -7.43 7.78
C THR A 44 -2.70 -6.88 7.26
N SER A 45 -2.42 -7.20 6.02
CA SER A 45 -1.34 -6.60 5.26
C SER A 45 -1.87 -6.01 3.96
N SER A 46 -1.20 -5.00 3.42
CA SER A 46 -1.58 -4.40 2.13
C SER A 46 -0.36 -3.93 1.37
N SER A 47 -0.28 -4.38 0.12
CA SER A 47 0.71 -3.92 -0.85
C SER A 47 0.05 -2.95 -1.82
N ILE A 48 0.63 -1.76 -1.95
CA ILE A 48 -0.03 -0.63 -2.63
C ILE A 48 0.88 -0.06 -3.70
N VAL A 49 0.29 0.22 -4.87
CA VAL A 49 0.88 1.04 -5.93
C VAL A 49 0.11 2.35 -6.00
N PHE A 50 0.78 3.47 -5.76
CA PHE A 50 0.28 4.80 -6.06
C PHE A 50 0.88 5.27 -7.38
N PHE A 51 0.07 5.84 -8.25
CA PHE A 51 0.56 6.43 -9.50
C PHE A 51 -0.18 7.71 -9.86
N GLU A 52 0.52 8.58 -10.57
CA GLU A 52 0.10 9.91 -11.00
C GLU A 52 0.43 10.09 -12.48
N LYS A 53 -0.56 10.53 -13.25
CA LYS A 53 -0.44 10.78 -14.68
C LYS A 53 -1.22 12.04 -15.05
N GLY A 54 -0.49 13.11 -15.34
CA GLY A 54 -1.09 14.44 -15.48
C GLY A 54 -1.77 14.85 -14.19
N ASP A 55 -3.03 15.29 -14.26
CA ASP A 55 -3.82 15.68 -13.08
C ASP A 55 -4.55 14.50 -12.42
N SER A 56 -4.34 13.27 -12.90
CA SER A 56 -4.99 12.07 -12.37
C SER A 56 -4.09 11.35 -11.37
N VAL A 57 -4.66 11.02 -10.22
CA VAL A 57 -4.03 10.17 -9.20
C VAL A 57 -4.88 8.91 -9.03
N ALA A 58 -4.22 7.77 -9.00
CA ALA A 58 -4.86 6.50 -8.71
C ALA A 58 -3.98 5.65 -7.80
N LEU A 59 -4.62 4.71 -7.11
CA LEU A 59 -3.94 3.73 -6.30
C LEU A 59 -4.58 2.36 -6.50
N ILE A 60 -3.76 1.33 -6.41
CA ILE A 60 -4.21 -0.07 -6.39
C ILE A 60 -3.65 -0.66 -5.10
N ALA A 61 -4.55 -1.11 -4.23
CA ALA A 61 -4.21 -1.74 -2.97
C ALA A 61 -4.70 -3.20 -3.00
N HIS A 62 -3.78 -4.14 -2.77
CA HIS A 62 -4.13 -5.53 -2.56
C HIS A 62 -3.97 -5.84 -1.07
N GLN A 63 -5.09 -6.03 -0.38
CA GLN A 63 -5.12 -6.35 1.04
C GLN A 63 -5.31 -7.85 1.24
N THR A 64 -4.49 -8.44 2.10
CA THR A 64 -4.53 -9.85 2.47
C THR A 64 -4.43 -10.01 4.00
N SER A 65 -4.33 -11.25 4.48
CA SER A 65 -3.96 -11.51 5.87
C SER A 65 -2.54 -11.03 6.15
N ALA A 66 -2.14 -10.92 7.42
CA ALA A 66 -0.75 -10.59 7.74
C ALA A 66 0.26 -11.67 7.29
N ASP A 67 -0.18 -12.93 7.19
CA ASP A 67 0.67 -14.05 6.80
C ASP A 67 0.90 -14.12 5.29
N ASP A 68 -0.01 -13.56 4.48
CA ASP A 68 0.04 -13.58 3.00
C ASP A 68 0.56 -12.25 2.41
N MET A 69 1.44 -11.55 3.13
CA MET A 69 2.04 -10.28 2.66
C MET A 69 2.91 -10.50 1.42
N ASP A 70 3.62 -11.62 1.34
CA ASP A 70 4.44 -11.99 0.18
C ASP A 70 3.60 -12.09 -1.11
N VAL A 71 2.42 -12.71 -1.02
CA VAL A 71 1.46 -12.78 -2.12
C VAL A 71 0.98 -11.39 -2.53
N ALA A 72 0.73 -10.51 -1.56
CA ALA A 72 0.34 -9.13 -1.83
C ALA A 72 1.45 -8.36 -2.57
N MET A 73 2.70 -8.53 -2.13
CA MET A 73 3.89 -7.91 -2.72
C MET A 73 4.15 -8.39 -4.16
N ASP A 74 4.01 -9.69 -4.41
CA ASP A 74 4.16 -10.29 -5.74
C ASP A 74 3.15 -9.72 -6.75
N VAL A 75 1.89 -9.54 -6.31
CA VAL A 75 0.85 -8.91 -7.14
C VAL A 75 1.16 -7.44 -7.37
N ARG A 76 1.55 -6.71 -6.32
CA ARG A 76 1.98 -5.30 -6.42
C ARG A 76 3.09 -5.12 -7.44
N ASP A 77 4.11 -5.97 -7.44
CA ASP A 77 5.24 -5.86 -8.37
C ASP A 77 4.82 -6.12 -9.81
N LYS A 78 3.97 -7.13 -10.03
CA LYS A 78 3.37 -7.36 -11.36
C LYS A 78 2.59 -6.12 -11.80
N VAL A 79 1.73 -5.58 -10.95
CA VAL A 79 0.92 -4.38 -11.27
C VAL A 79 1.81 -3.16 -11.55
N ALA A 80 2.80 -2.89 -10.69
CA ALA A 80 3.71 -1.77 -10.84
C ALA A 80 4.49 -1.84 -12.16
N ASN A 81 4.84 -3.03 -12.64
CA ASN A 81 5.52 -3.21 -13.93
C ASN A 81 4.60 -3.01 -15.15
N HIS A 82 3.27 -3.09 -14.99
CA HIS A 82 2.31 -2.92 -16.08
C HIS A 82 1.69 -1.52 -16.15
N ILE A 83 1.88 -0.68 -15.12
CA ILE A 83 1.30 0.67 -15.04
C ILE A 83 2.36 1.74 -15.35
N GLN A 84 2.02 2.60 -16.31
CA GLN A 84 2.82 3.72 -16.84
C GLN A 84 2.19 5.09 -16.60
#